data_AF-A0A9X2ISD9-F1
#
_entry.id   AF-A0A9X2ISD9-F1
#
_cell.length_a   1.000
_cell.length_b   1.000
_cell.length_c   1.000
_cell.angle_alpha   90.00
_cell.angle_beta   90.00
_cell.angle_gamma   90.00
#
_symmetry.space_group_name_H-M   'P 1'
#
loop_
_entity.id
_entity.type
_entity.pdbx_description
1 polymer ?
#
loop_
_entity_poly.entity_id
_entity_poly.type
_entity_poly.pdbx_seq_one_letter_code
_entity_poly.pdbx_strand_id
1 'polypeptide(L)'
;MVVIFISFIGCLLIALGVNLGFIPLQLFSIGFPGMGVLAHYTLGLSVGLVVFIMNIPLFLLAWRYIGRVFVFKNIVVTVVLSIFLDLLYPLSQWVHPPLWLGIPLGGLLMGVGTGLVFRQGLTSGGVGLLARLIQLRYPHWKMGPIHIAFDFCVLFLGAFLLDVMTAFYTFIAAVMMGRMMDVMKTVPNPFGGTKKKAGYTEAS
;
A
#
# COMPACT_ATOMS: atom_id res chain seq x y z
N MET A 1 6.65 -12.19 17.51
CA MET A 1 6.71 -13.16 16.39
C MET A 1 5.42 -13.14 15.56
N VAL A 2 4.24 -13.31 16.18
CA VAL A 2 2.93 -13.31 15.50
C VAL A 2 2.65 -12.07 14.63
N VAL A 3 2.96 -10.87 15.12
CA VAL A 3 2.81 -9.60 14.37
C VAL A 3 3.52 -9.62 13.01
N ILE A 4 4.76 -10.12 13.00
CA ILE A 4 5.58 -10.16 11.78
C ILE A 4 5.00 -11.20 10.83
N PHE A 5 4.66 -12.39 11.33
CA PHE A 5 4.07 -13.45 10.51
C PHE A 5 2.77 -13.01 9.80
N ILE A 6 1.87 -12.33 10.50
CA ILE A 6 0.63 -11.79 9.89
C ILE A 6 0.96 -10.73 8.83
N SER A 7 1.98 -9.91 9.07
CA SER A 7 2.41 -8.89 8.11
C SER A 7 3.01 -9.52 6.85
N PHE A 8 3.71 -10.65 6.95
CA PHE A 8 4.20 -11.40 5.79
C PHE A 8 3.06 -11.90 4.91
N ILE A 9 2.02 -12.49 5.52
CA ILE A 9 0.81 -12.90 4.79
C ILE A 9 0.15 -11.69 4.13
N GLY A 10 0.07 -10.56 4.86
CA GLY A 10 -0.45 -9.31 4.30
C GLY A 10 0.35 -8.84 3.08
N CYS A 11 1.68 -8.83 3.16
CA CYS A 11 2.55 -8.46 2.03
C CYS A 11 2.38 -9.40 0.84
N LEU A 12 2.24 -10.71 1.08
CA LEU A 12 2.01 -11.70 0.02
C LEU A 12 0.69 -11.41 -0.71
N LEU A 13 -0.39 -11.12 0.03
CA LEU A 13 -1.69 -10.78 -0.56
C LEU A 13 -1.65 -9.47 -1.35
N ILE A 14 -0.95 -8.45 -0.85
CA ILE A 14 -0.74 -7.18 -1.57
C ILE A 14 -0.02 -7.46 -2.89
N ALA A 15 1.09 -8.21 -2.83
CA ALA A 15 1.89 -8.51 -4.02
C ALA A 15 1.14 -9.38 -5.04
N LEU A 16 0.32 -10.32 -4.60
CA LEU A 16 -0.57 -11.09 -5.47
C LEU A 16 -1.63 -10.19 -6.13
N GLY A 17 -2.25 -9.28 -5.38
CA GLY A 17 -3.23 -8.35 -5.94
C GLY A 17 -2.64 -7.43 -7.01
N VAL A 18 -1.42 -6.92 -6.78
CA VAL A 18 -0.70 -6.11 -7.78
C VAL A 18 -0.35 -6.94 -9.02
N ASN A 19 0.28 -8.11 -8.84
CA ASN A 19 0.80 -8.90 -9.96
C ASN A 19 -0.27 -9.67 -10.73
N LEU A 20 -1.39 -10.07 -10.12
CA LEU A 20 -2.47 -10.79 -10.80
C LEU A 20 -3.60 -9.88 -11.28
N GLY A 21 -3.85 -8.77 -10.58
CA GLY A 21 -4.95 -7.86 -10.88
C GLY A 21 -4.52 -6.63 -11.65
N PHE A 22 -3.47 -5.94 -11.19
CA PHE A 22 -3.16 -4.60 -11.67
C PHE A 22 -2.19 -4.62 -12.86
N ILE A 23 -1.03 -5.25 -12.69
CA ILE A 23 0.01 -5.26 -13.72
C ILE A 23 -0.46 -5.83 -15.07
N PRO A 24 -1.18 -6.98 -15.12
CA PRO A 24 -1.66 -7.55 -16.38
C PRO A 24 -2.69 -6.70 -17.10
N LEU A 25 -3.38 -5.81 -16.37
CA LEU A 25 -4.41 -4.91 -16.88
C LEU A 25 -3.88 -3.48 -17.11
N GLN A 26 -2.56 -3.26 -16.98
CA GLN A 26 -1.92 -1.94 -17.00
C GLN A 26 -2.48 -0.96 -15.95
N LEU A 27 -3.11 -1.46 -14.90
CA LEU A 27 -3.58 -0.64 -13.78
C LEU A 27 -2.44 -0.38 -12.82
N PHE A 28 -2.53 0.72 -12.09
CA PHE A 28 -1.57 1.06 -11.04
C PHE A 28 -2.26 1.01 -9.68
N SER A 29 -1.47 0.93 -8.61
CA SER A 29 -2.01 1.12 -7.27
C SER A 29 -2.07 2.60 -6.91
N ILE A 30 -2.74 2.94 -5.83
CA ILE A 30 -2.68 4.30 -5.29
C ILE A 30 -1.60 4.36 -4.21
N GLY A 31 -0.94 5.51 -4.08
CA GLY A 31 0.16 5.71 -3.13
C GLY A 31 1.51 5.28 -3.67
N PHE A 32 2.43 4.89 -2.78
CA PHE A 32 3.82 4.57 -3.13
C PHE A 32 3.96 3.35 -4.04
N PRO A 33 3.25 2.23 -3.80
CA PRO A 33 3.21 1.12 -4.75
C PRO A 33 2.73 1.56 -6.14
N GLY A 34 1.79 2.52 -6.19
CA GLY A 34 1.33 3.16 -7.42
C GLY A 34 2.42 3.85 -8.21
N MET A 35 3.18 4.71 -7.53
CA MET A 35 4.33 5.37 -8.15
C MET A 35 5.39 4.37 -8.63
N GLY A 36 5.57 3.26 -7.90
CA GLY A 36 6.42 2.16 -8.33
C GLY A 36 5.95 1.52 -9.63
N VAL A 37 4.65 1.25 -9.77
CA VAL A 37 4.06 0.70 -11.00
C VAL A 37 4.14 1.71 -12.15
N LEU A 38 3.87 2.99 -11.91
CA LEU A 38 4.03 4.03 -12.93
C LEU A 38 5.49 4.13 -13.42
N ALA A 39 6.45 4.14 -12.50
CA ALA A 39 7.87 4.13 -12.83
C ALA A 39 8.29 2.86 -13.58
N HIS A 40 7.68 1.71 -13.27
CA HIS A 40 7.89 0.48 -14.03
C HIS A 40 7.42 0.63 -15.48
N TYR A 41 6.24 1.21 -15.71
CA TYR A 41 5.73 1.42 -17.06
C TYR A 41 6.48 2.47 -17.88
N THR A 42 6.98 3.54 -17.25
CA THR A 42 7.67 4.62 -17.97
C THR A 42 9.18 4.45 -18.07
N LEU A 43 9.82 3.82 -17.06
CA LEU A 43 11.28 3.72 -16.95
C LEU A 43 11.79 2.27 -16.96
N GLY A 44 10.90 1.26 -16.93
CA GLY A 44 11.29 -0.16 -16.89
C GLY A 44 11.92 -0.61 -15.57
N LEU A 45 11.82 0.19 -14.50
CA LEU A 45 12.38 -0.13 -13.19
C LEU A 45 11.53 -1.18 -12.46
N SER A 46 12.13 -1.97 -11.56
CA SER A 46 11.33 -2.91 -10.76
C SER A 46 10.45 -2.17 -9.73
N VAL A 47 9.20 -2.61 -9.59
CA VAL A 47 8.21 -1.97 -8.72
C VAL A 47 8.70 -1.99 -7.27
N GLY A 48 9.24 -3.13 -6.82
CA GLY A 48 9.77 -3.30 -5.47
C GLY A 48 10.94 -2.35 -5.18
N LEU A 49 11.87 -2.18 -6.13
CA LEU A 49 13.01 -1.28 -5.98
C LEU A 49 12.58 0.17 -5.82
N VAL A 50 11.64 0.64 -6.65
CA VAL A 50 11.15 2.03 -6.57
C VAL A 50 10.46 2.28 -5.23
N VAL A 51 9.58 1.37 -4.79
CA VAL A 51 8.91 1.46 -3.48
C VAL A 51 9.94 1.49 -2.35
N PHE A 52 10.96 0.65 -2.41
CA PHE A 52 12.02 0.62 -1.40
C PHE A 52 12.78 1.95 -1.33
N ILE A 53 13.24 2.47 -2.48
CA ILE A 53 13.99 3.74 -2.56
C ILE A 53 13.15 4.90 -2.01
N MET A 54 11.88 4.99 -2.41
CA MET A 54 11.00 6.06 -1.94
C MET A 54 10.76 6.02 -0.43
N ASN A 55 10.90 4.86 0.21
CA ASN A 55 10.77 4.71 1.65
C ASN A 55 12.02 5.06 2.45
N ILE A 56 13.22 4.99 1.87
CA ILE A 56 14.48 5.34 2.53
C ILE A 56 14.42 6.72 3.23
N PRO A 57 14.04 7.83 2.55
CA PRO A 57 13.96 9.14 3.19
C PRO A 57 12.91 9.18 4.31
N LEU A 58 11.79 8.48 4.13
CA LEU A 58 10.74 8.39 5.15
C LEU A 58 11.21 7.65 6.40
N PHE A 59 11.98 6.57 6.23
CA PHE A 59 12.54 5.82 7.35
C PHE A 59 13.58 6.63 8.12
N LEU A 60 14.43 7.40 7.44
CA LEU A 60 15.39 8.32 8.07
C LEU A 60 14.67 9.34 8.96
N LEU A 61 13.59 9.95 8.45
CA LEU A 61 12.77 10.89 9.22
C LEU A 61 12.03 10.18 10.38
N ALA A 62 11.42 9.03 10.12
CA ALA A 62 10.68 8.27 11.13
C ALA A 62 11.58 7.78 12.27
N TRP A 63 12.84 7.47 11.97
CA TRP A 63 13.83 7.10 12.97
C TRP A 63 14.07 8.22 13.98
N ARG A 64 14.03 9.47 13.52
CA ARG A 64 14.23 10.66 14.35
C ARG A 64 13.00 11.06 15.16
N TYR A 65 11.79 10.85 14.63
CA TYR A 65 10.55 11.42 15.19
C TYR A 65 9.57 10.41 15.81
N ILE A 66 9.53 9.15 15.38
CA ILE A 66 8.54 8.15 15.86
C ILE A 66 9.17 7.15 16.83
N GLY A 67 10.35 6.62 16.48
CA GLY A 67 11.07 5.67 17.32
C GLY A 67 11.61 4.46 16.55
N ARG A 68 12.77 3.98 17.01
CA ARG A 68 13.60 2.98 16.31
C ARG A 68 12.88 1.64 16.10
N VAL A 69 12.13 1.16 17.09
CA VAL A 69 11.42 -0.13 17.02
C VAL A 69 10.31 -0.12 15.98
N PHE A 70 9.57 0.99 15.87
CA PHE A 70 8.52 1.14 14.86
C PHE A 70 9.13 1.17 13.45
N VAL A 71 10.20 1.95 13.28
CA VAL A 71 10.88 2.08 11.99
C VAL A 71 11.48 0.75 11.53
N PHE A 72 12.17 0.03 12.41
CA PHE A 72 12.75 -1.27 12.08
C PHE A 72 11.69 -2.27 11.61
N LYS A 73 10.54 -2.34 12.30
CA LYS A 73 9.44 -3.23 11.87
C LYS A 73 8.86 -2.82 10.52
N ASN A 74 8.71 -1.52 10.24
CA ASN A 74 8.22 -1.06 8.93
C ASN A 74 9.24 -1.33 7.82
N ILE A 75 10.54 -1.13 8.07
CA ILE A 75 11.60 -1.48 7.12
C ILE A 75 11.50 -2.96 6.73
N VAL A 76 11.38 -3.86 7.72
CA VAL A 76 11.25 -5.31 7.46
C VAL A 76 10.02 -5.59 6.61
N VAL A 77 8.86 -5.01 6.93
CA VAL A 77 7.61 -5.21 6.15
C VAL A 77 7.75 -4.68 4.72
N THR A 78 8.34 -3.50 4.53
CA THR A 78 8.54 -2.90 3.21
C THR A 78 9.53 -3.68 2.36
N VAL A 79 10.63 -4.18 2.95
CA VAL A 79 11.59 -5.05 2.24
C VAL A 79 10.91 -6.32 1.80
N VAL A 80 10.15 -6.98 2.67
CA VAL A 80 9.41 -8.20 2.35
C VAL A 80 8.38 -7.95 1.26
N LEU A 81 7.62 -6.85 1.33
CA LEU A 81 6.69 -6.46 0.28
C LEU A 81 7.40 -6.24 -1.06
N SER A 82 8.53 -5.53 -1.05
CA SER A 82 9.31 -5.23 -2.26
C SER A 82 9.83 -6.51 -2.91
N ILE A 83 10.35 -7.44 -2.11
CA ILE A 83 10.79 -8.77 -2.58
C ILE A 83 9.62 -9.55 -3.17
N PHE A 84 8.47 -9.58 -2.52
CA PHE A 84 7.31 -10.29 -3.06
C PHE A 84 6.76 -9.66 -4.33
N LEU A 85 6.75 -8.33 -4.45
CA LEU A 85 6.34 -7.65 -5.67
C LEU A 85 7.19 -8.08 -6.87
N ASP A 86 8.51 -8.10 -6.71
CA ASP A 86 9.44 -8.47 -7.78
C ASP A 86 9.46 -10.00 -8.02
N LEU A 87 9.36 -10.82 -6.97
CA LEU A 87 9.36 -12.29 -7.07
C LEU A 87 8.09 -12.83 -7.76
N LEU A 88 6.94 -12.19 -7.53
CA LEU A 88 5.66 -12.56 -8.14
C LEU A 88 5.46 -11.89 -9.51
N TYR A 89 6.36 -10.99 -9.93
CA TYR A 89 6.27 -10.32 -11.24
C TYR A 89 6.13 -11.29 -12.42
N PRO A 90 6.87 -12.42 -12.51
CA PRO A 90 6.68 -13.36 -13.61
C PRO A 90 5.23 -13.81 -13.76
N LEU A 91 4.48 -14.05 -12.67
CA LEU A 91 3.06 -14.46 -12.74
C LEU A 91 2.18 -13.47 -13.50
N SER A 92 2.51 -12.16 -13.46
CA SER A 92 1.78 -11.13 -14.19
C SER A 92 1.87 -11.29 -15.71
N GLN A 93 2.89 -12.02 -16.20
CA GLN A 93 3.07 -12.30 -17.62
C GLN A 93 2.33 -13.57 -18.09
N TRP A 94 1.92 -14.44 -17.16
CA TRP A 94 1.22 -15.69 -17.50
C TRP A 94 -0.30 -15.58 -17.28
N VAL A 95 -0.75 -14.67 -16.43
CA VAL A 95 -2.15 -14.54 -16.03
C VAL A 95 -2.73 -13.24 -16.55
N HIS A 96 -3.70 -13.34 -17.46
CA HIS A 96 -4.42 -12.20 -18.05
C HIS A 96 -5.91 -12.32 -17.74
N PRO A 97 -6.37 -11.91 -16.55
CA PRO A 97 -7.78 -11.94 -16.23
C PRO A 97 -8.53 -10.89 -17.08
N PRO A 98 -9.82 -11.10 -17.39
CA PRO A 98 -10.62 -10.05 -17.99
C PRO A 98 -10.79 -8.88 -17.01
N LEU A 99 -10.96 -7.65 -17.54
CA LEU A 99 -10.97 -6.41 -16.76
C LEU A 99 -11.95 -6.45 -15.57
N TRP A 100 -13.16 -6.96 -15.80
CA TRP A 100 -14.23 -7.08 -14.79
C TRP A 100 -13.87 -8.02 -13.62
N LEU A 101 -12.91 -8.94 -13.81
CA LEU A 101 -12.43 -9.84 -12.78
C LEU A 101 -11.12 -9.33 -12.14
N GLY A 102 -10.19 -8.80 -12.95
CA GLY A 102 -8.89 -8.36 -12.45
C GLY A 102 -8.97 -7.12 -11.54
N ILE A 103 -9.86 -6.16 -11.85
CA ILE A 103 -10.12 -4.99 -10.99
C ILE A 103 -10.53 -5.40 -9.56
N PRO A 104 -11.62 -6.17 -9.36
CA PRO A 104 -12.03 -6.58 -8.03
C PRO A 104 -11.04 -7.53 -7.38
N LEU A 105 -10.41 -8.44 -8.13
CA LEU A 105 -9.39 -9.36 -7.60
C LEU A 105 -8.21 -8.59 -7.01
N GLY A 106 -7.64 -7.65 -7.77
CA GLY A 106 -6.55 -6.81 -7.32
C GLY A 106 -6.95 -5.95 -6.12
N GLY A 107 -8.07 -5.23 -6.21
CA GLY A 107 -8.57 -4.37 -5.15
C GLY A 107 -8.84 -5.11 -3.84
N LEU A 108 -9.50 -6.27 -3.90
CA LEU A 108 -9.81 -7.09 -2.72
C LEU A 108 -8.55 -7.66 -2.08
N LEU A 109 -7.66 -8.29 -2.85
CA LEU A 109 -6.43 -8.88 -2.32
C LEU A 109 -5.54 -7.82 -1.68
N MET A 110 -5.36 -6.68 -2.35
CA MET A 110 -4.60 -5.55 -1.81
C MET A 110 -5.25 -4.96 -0.57
N GLY A 111 -6.59 -4.84 -0.55
CA GLY A 111 -7.32 -4.30 0.59
C GLY A 111 -7.24 -5.20 1.82
N VAL A 112 -7.37 -6.52 1.63
CA VAL A 112 -7.19 -7.51 2.70
C VAL A 112 -5.76 -7.46 3.22
N GLY A 113 -4.77 -7.54 2.34
CA GLY A 113 -3.36 -7.55 2.74
C GLY A 113 -2.94 -6.26 3.45
N THR A 114 -3.35 -5.11 2.93
CA THR A 114 -3.09 -3.80 3.55
C THR A 114 -3.79 -3.66 4.90
N GLY A 115 -5.04 -4.13 5.01
CA GLY A 115 -5.76 -4.20 6.26
C GLY A 115 -5.05 -5.06 7.31
N LEU A 116 -4.53 -6.23 6.94
CA LEU A 116 -3.77 -7.10 7.85
C LEU A 116 -2.49 -6.42 8.37
N VAL A 117 -1.72 -5.76 7.49
CA VAL A 117 -0.51 -5.02 7.89
C VAL A 117 -0.87 -3.86 8.82
N PHE A 118 -1.93 -3.09 8.50
CA PHE A 118 -2.37 -1.97 9.33
C PHE A 118 -2.86 -2.40 10.71
N ARG A 119 -3.53 -3.55 10.84
CA ARG A 119 -3.97 -4.07 12.14
C ARG A 119 -2.82 -4.38 13.09
N GLN A 120 -1.64 -4.65 12.55
CA GLN A 120 -0.42 -4.83 13.34
C GLN A 120 0.22 -3.50 13.78
N GLY A 121 -0.39 -2.36 13.43
CA GLY A 121 0.17 -1.03 13.65
C GLY A 121 1.37 -0.73 12.76
N LEU A 122 1.58 -1.52 11.71
CA LEU A 122 2.62 -1.33 10.71
C LEU A 122 2.02 -0.71 9.45
N THR A 123 2.87 -0.18 8.60
CA THR A 123 2.49 0.33 7.28
C THR A 123 3.27 -0.47 6.24
N SER A 124 2.80 -0.51 5.01
CA SER A 124 3.54 -1.07 3.88
C SER A 124 4.77 -0.24 3.48
N GLY A 125 5.07 0.85 4.21
CA GLY A 125 6.08 1.84 3.84
C GLY A 125 5.59 2.69 2.68
N GLY A 126 4.97 3.81 2.97
CA GLY A 126 4.51 4.71 1.91
C GLY A 126 3.71 5.85 2.50
N VAL A 127 2.55 6.12 1.91
CA VAL A 127 1.71 7.27 2.29
C VAL A 127 1.28 7.21 3.76
N GLY A 128 1.05 6.02 4.33
CA GLY A 128 0.73 5.88 5.76
C GLY A 128 1.85 6.36 6.69
N LEU A 129 3.12 6.11 6.32
CA LEU A 129 4.28 6.59 7.07
C LEU A 129 4.50 8.10 6.86
N LEU A 130 4.37 8.55 5.61
CA LEU A 130 4.46 9.97 5.24
C LEU A 130 3.39 10.80 5.98
N ALA A 131 2.13 10.36 5.97
CA ALA A 131 1.04 11.02 6.66
C ALA A 131 1.30 11.11 8.17
N ARG A 132 1.91 10.06 8.77
CA ARG A 132 2.32 10.09 10.19
C ARG A 132 3.40 11.12 10.48
N LEU A 133 4.40 11.21 9.60
CA LEU A 133 5.46 12.21 9.73
C LEU A 133 4.90 13.64 9.60
N ILE A 134 3.99 13.86 8.66
CA ILE A 134 3.33 15.15 8.47
C ILE A 134 2.48 15.49 9.69
N GLN A 135 1.69 14.55 10.22
CA GLN A 135 0.88 14.78 11.42
C GLN A 135 1.75 15.11 12.65
N LEU A 136 2.94 14.50 12.78
CA LEU A 136 3.86 14.84 13.86
C LEU A 136 4.39 16.27 13.76
N ARG A 137 4.57 16.78 12.53
CA ARG A 137 5.01 18.16 12.30
C ARG A 137 3.87 19.18 12.35
N TYR A 138 2.67 18.77 11.95
CA TYR A 138 1.44 19.56 11.86
C TYR A 138 0.27 18.80 12.51
N PRO A 139 0.10 18.88 13.84
CA PRO A 139 -0.90 18.10 14.57
C PRO A 139 -2.35 18.37 14.17
N HIS A 140 -2.62 19.52 13.56
CA HIS A 140 -3.96 19.92 13.11
C HIS A 140 -4.43 19.17 11.85
N TRP A 141 -3.50 18.56 11.12
CA TRP A 141 -3.83 17.81 9.91
C TRP A 141 -4.20 16.38 10.26
N LYS A 142 -5.42 15.99 9.85
CA LYS A 142 -5.87 14.59 9.92
C LYS A 142 -5.10 13.76 8.87
N MET A 143 -4.90 12.48 9.17
CA MET A 143 -4.26 11.52 8.25
C MET A 143 -5.02 11.34 6.94
N GLY A 144 -6.35 11.30 7.00
CA GLY A 144 -7.22 11.03 5.85
C GLY A 144 -7.02 12.02 4.70
N PRO A 145 -7.14 13.34 4.92
CA PRO A 145 -6.89 14.35 3.88
C PRO A 145 -5.51 14.26 3.24
N ILE A 146 -4.47 13.94 4.01
CA ILE A 146 -3.10 13.78 3.49
C ILE A 146 -3.03 12.57 2.54
N HIS A 147 -3.64 11.46 2.93
CA HIS A 147 -3.75 10.27 2.09
C HIS A 147 -4.49 10.60 0.80
N ILE A 148 -5.68 11.18 0.91
CA ILE A 148 -6.55 11.52 -0.22
C ILE A 148 -5.83 12.48 -1.19
N ALA A 149 -5.14 13.51 -0.68
CA ALA A 149 -4.39 14.42 -1.53
C ALA A 149 -3.27 13.71 -2.30
N PHE A 150 -2.51 12.84 -1.63
CA PHE A 150 -1.46 12.06 -2.27
C PHE A 150 -2.03 11.10 -3.32
N ASP A 151 -3.14 10.46 -2.99
CA ASP A 151 -3.84 9.50 -3.83
C ASP A 151 -4.35 10.17 -5.11
N PHE A 152 -4.92 11.37 -5.00
CA PHE A 152 -5.30 12.18 -6.15
C PHE A 152 -4.10 12.60 -7.00
N CYS A 153 -2.96 12.96 -6.40
CA CYS A 153 -1.74 13.26 -7.14
C CYS A 153 -1.27 12.06 -7.97
N VAL A 154 -1.25 10.85 -7.39
CA VAL A 154 -0.85 9.63 -8.11
C VAL A 154 -1.85 9.28 -9.21
N LEU A 155 -3.16 9.42 -8.95
CA LEU A 155 -4.21 9.25 -9.97
C LEU A 155 -4.05 10.20 -11.14
N PHE A 156 -3.81 11.49 -10.87
CA PHE A 156 -3.60 12.50 -11.90
C PHE A 156 -2.34 12.21 -12.72
N LEU A 157 -1.26 11.81 -12.05
CA LEU A 157 -0.02 11.40 -12.71
C LEU A 157 -0.23 10.17 -13.60
N GLY A 158 -0.98 9.17 -13.13
CA GLY A 158 -1.33 7.99 -13.92
C GLY A 158 -2.22 8.31 -15.12
N ALA A 159 -3.18 9.23 -14.98
CA ALA A 159 -4.00 9.71 -16.09
C ALA A 159 -3.18 10.43 -17.17
N PHE A 160 -2.14 11.15 -16.75
CA PHE A 160 -1.25 11.86 -17.67
C PHE A 160 -0.23 10.95 -18.36
N LEU A 161 0.32 9.95 -17.65
CA LEU A 161 1.37 9.07 -18.18
C LEU A 161 0.84 7.87 -18.96
N LEU A 162 -0.35 7.37 -18.63
CA LEU A 162 -0.95 6.20 -19.27
C LEU A 162 -2.16 6.61 -20.12
N ASP A 163 -3.30 6.80 -19.45
CA ASP A 163 -4.60 7.06 -20.05
C ASP A 163 -5.62 7.38 -18.93
N VAL A 164 -6.60 8.22 -19.25
CA VAL A 164 -7.71 8.59 -18.37
C VAL A 164 -8.58 7.38 -18.01
N MET A 165 -8.84 6.44 -18.93
CA MET A 165 -9.62 5.23 -18.65
C MET A 165 -8.90 4.29 -17.69
N THR A 166 -7.60 4.05 -17.90
CA THR A 166 -6.76 3.31 -16.94
C THR A 166 -6.77 3.97 -15.55
N ALA A 167 -6.70 5.30 -15.47
CA ALA A 167 -6.82 6.01 -14.20
C ALA A 167 -8.20 5.85 -13.56
N PHE A 168 -9.28 5.87 -14.34
CA PHE A 168 -10.64 5.63 -13.85
C PHE A 168 -10.84 4.21 -13.33
N TYR A 169 -10.34 3.20 -14.04
CA TYR A 169 -10.37 1.81 -13.57
C TYR A 169 -9.53 1.61 -12.31
N THR A 170 -8.38 2.27 -12.23
CA THR A 170 -7.55 2.30 -11.02
C THR A 170 -8.29 2.94 -9.85
N PHE A 171 -9.01 4.05 -10.08
CA PHE A 171 -9.84 4.68 -9.07
C PHE A 171 -10.92 3.72 -8.53
N ILE A 172 -11.62 3.00 -9.41
CA ILE A 172 -12.60 1.98 -9.01
C ILE A 172 -11.94 0.90 -8.14
N ALA A 173 -10.81 0.35 -8.60
CA ALA A 173 -10.06 -0.66 -7.86
C ALA A 173 -9.64 -0.15 -6.48
N ALA A 174 -9.23 1.11 -6.38
CA ALA A 174 -8.81 1.72 -5.14
C ALA A 174 -9.96 1.98 -4.16
N VAL A 175 -11.16 2.34 -4.65
CA VAL A 175 -12.36 2.42 -3.81
C VAL A 175 -12.66 1.04 -3.21
N MET A 176 -12.57 -0.04 -4.01
CA MET A 176 -12.77 -1.40 -3.51
C MET A 176 -11.70 -1.79 -2.47
N MET A 177 -10.43 -1.47 -2.75
CA MET A 177 -9.32 -1.67 -1.83
C MET A 177 -9.54 -0.94 -0.49
N GLY A 178 -9.95 0.33 -0.54
CA GLY A 178 -10.23 1.15 0.64
C GLY A 178 -11.36 0.58 1.49
N ARG A 179 -12.48 0.20 0.84
CA ARG A 179 -13.60 -0.46 1.52
C ARG A 179 -13.18 -1.76 2.19
N MET A 180 -12.41 -2.60 1.50
CA MET A 180 -11.96 -3.87 2.05
C MET A 180 -10.97 -3.68 3.21
N MET A 181 -10.09 -2.69 3.10
CA MET A 181 -9.20 -2.30 4.19
C MET A 181 -10.01 -1.89 5.43
N ASP A 182 -11.08 -1.11 5.28
CA ASP A 182 -11.92 -0.69 6.42
C ASP A 182 -12.69 -1.86 7.03
N VAL A 183 -13.23 -2.77 6.22
CA VAL A 183 -13.81 -4.04 6.72
C VAL A 183 -12.78 -4.82 7.53
N MET A 184 -11.54 -4.92 7.05
CA MET A 184 -10.50 -5.63 7.81
C MET A 184 -10.19 -4.98 9.15
N LYS A 185 -10.28 -3.65 9.26
CA LYS A 185 -10.10 -2.93 10.54
C LYS A 185 -11.24 -3.20 11.52
N THR A 186 -12.48 -3.35 11.03
CA THR A 186 -13.67 -3.53 11.88
C THR A 186 -13.84 -4.96 12.40
N VAL A 187 -13.32 -5.97 11.69
CA VAL A 187 -13.34 -7.37 12.15
C VAL A 187 -12.65 -7.45 13.53
N PRO A 188 -13.24 -8.12 14.55
CA PRO A 188 -12.59 -8.32 15.85
C PRO A 188 -11.25 -9.04 15.68
N ASN A 189 -10.22 -8.64 16.43
CA ASN A 189 -8.90 -9.29 16.31
C ASN A 189 -8.91 -10.63 17.05
N PRO A 190 -8.89 -11.79 16.36
CA PRO A 190 -8.92 -13.10 17.02
C PRO A 190 -7.60 -13.41 17.74
N PHE A 191 -6.54 -12.61 17.53
CA PHE A 191 -5.20 -12.88 18.03
C PHE A 191 -4.74 -11.94 19.16
N GLY A 192 -5.68 -11.31 19.90
CA GLY A 192 -5.36 -10.68 21.18
C GLY A 192 -4.26 -9.61 21.14
N GLY A 193 -4.17 -8.84 20.05
CA GLY A 193 -3.31 -7.65 20.00
C GLY A 193 -3.95 -6.55 20.83
N THR A 194 -3.30 -6.15 21.93
CA THR A 194 -3.69 -5.04 22.79
C THR A 194 -4.23 -3.86 21.98
N LYS A 195 -5.36 -3.28 22.42
CA LYS A 195 -5.78 -1.90 22.10
C LYS A 195 -4.71 -0.90 22.59
N LYS A 196 -3.44 -1.05 22.21
CA LYS A 196 -2.49 0.04 22.30
C LYS A 196 -2.86 0.93 21.13
N LYS A 197 -3.38 2.12 21.46
CA LYS A 197 -3.62 3.27 20.58
C LYS A 197 -2.47 3.43 19.58
N ALA A 198 -2.49 2.63 18.52
CA ALA A 198 -1.86 3.00 17.28
C ALA A 198 -2.61 4.29 16.92
N GLY A 199 -1.89 5.38 16.68
CA GLY A 199 -2.46 6.73 16.46
C GLY A 199 -3.31 6.86 15.19
N TYR A 200 -4.01 5.80 14.81
CA TYR A 200 -5.06 5.65 13.82
C TYR A 200 -6.42 5.70 14.52
N THR A 201 -6.63 6.68 15.39
CA THR A 201 -7.99 7.02 15.79
C THR A 201 -8.62 7.69 14.57
N GLU A 202 -9.43 6.90 13.88
CA GLU A 202 -10.56 7.39 13.11
C GLU A 202 -11.16 8.60 13.83
N ALA A 203 -11.02 9.77 13.22
CA ALA A 203 -11.89 10.88 13.53
C ALA A 203 -12.83 10.97 12.33
N SER A 204 -13.92 10.20 12.44
CA SER A 204 -15.26 10.47 11.91
C SER A 204 -15.41 11.79 11.16
#